data_AF-A0A5J4Y7Y8-F1
#
_entry.id   AF-A0A5J4Y7Y8-F1
#
_cell.length_a   1.000
_cell.length_b   1.000
_cell.length_c   1.000
_cell.angle_alpha   90.00
_cell.angle_beta   90.00
_cell.angle_gamma   90.00
#
_symmetry.space_group_name_H-M   'P 1'
#
loop_
_entity.id
_entity.type
_entity.pdbx_description
1 polymer ?
#
loop_
_entity_poly.entity_id
_entity_poly.type
_entity_poly.pdbx_seq_one_letter_code
_entity_poly.pdbx_strand_id
1 'polypeptide(L)'
;MLLSIVKCVKEACIKQPRLRKNAAVLARDIAAVCTGLRAAIMVDYMPLSSSTMLAILADVQAQCVDPKQWDSLGLLHLDGCLYLLRHDAFCSQAANLSSVEAKTVFVTVQTDPCSLPYLGVASDEALKAVSAELETVCNLITAARPSNKGVCTFVDLDTAVGIPIMPTLSGWLLQYPVVYLAHRATAEILAQLLSETVLDFYEVQIDGPFIEVRL
;
A
#
# COMPACT_ATOMS: atom_id res chain seq x y z
N MET A 1 -5.16 6.30 -23.02
CA MET A 1 -5.29 6.51 -21.56
C MET A 1 -4.01 6.10 -20.83
N LEU A 2 -3.71 4.80 -20.66
CA LEU A 2 -2.46 4.30 -20.07
C LEU A 2 -1.18 4.92 -20.69
N LEU A 3 -1.13 4.98 -22.02
CA LEU A 3 -0.01 5.60 -22.75
C LEU A 3 0.14 7.09 -22.45
N SER A 4 -0.94 7.79 -22.10
CA SER A 4 -0.92 9.21 -21.73
C SER A 4 -0.28 9.39 -20.35
N ILE A 5 -0.73 8.64 -19.36
CA ILE A 5 -0.18 8.69 -17.99
C ILE A 5 1.30 8.33 -18.01
N VAL A 6 1.66 7.22 -18.68
CA VAL A 6 3.06 6.77 -18.78
C VAL A 6 3.94 7.82 -19.45
N LYS A 7 3.45 8.49 -20.50
CA LYS A 7 4.18 9.56 -21.18
C LYS A 7 4.36 10.78 -20.25
N CYS A 8 3.28 11.26 -19.64
CA CYS A 8 3.31 12.43 -18.76
C CYS A 8 4.21 12.21 -17.53
N VAL A 9 4.18 11.02 -16.92
CA VAL A 9 5.08 10.70 -15.78
C VAL A 9 6.53 10.71 -16.24
N LYS A 10 6.85 10.09 -17.39
CA LYS A 10 8.22 10.13 -17.93
C LYS A 10 8.68 11.55 -18.21
N GLU A 11 7.83 12.40 -18.78
CA GLU A 11 8.13 13.81 -19.04
C GLU A 11 8.36 14.61 -17.75
N ALA A 12 7.52 14.40 -16.73
CA ALA A 12 7.72 14.99 -15.40
C ALA A 12 9.04 14.52 -14.76
N CYS A 13 9.37 13.23 -14.87
CA CYS A 13 10.63 12.69 -14.36
C CYS A 13 11.86 13.18 -15.15
N ILE A 14 11.75 13.49 -16.44
CA ILE A 14 12.88 14.03 -17.23
C ILE A 14 13.37 15.37 -16.67
N LYS A 15 12.44 16.18 -16.12
CA LYS A 15 12.75 17.45 -15.44
C LYS A 15 13.58 17.23 -14.16
N GLN A 16 13.60 16.02 -13.62
CA GLN A 16 14.32 15.66 -12.39
C GLN A 16 15.37 14.58 -12.68
N PRO A 17 16.66 14.94 -12.90
CA PRO A 17 17.70 14.00 -13.32
C PRO A 17 17.84 12.76 -12.43
N ARG A 18 17.61 12.92 -11.13
CA ARG A 18 17.68 11.86 -10.12
C ARG A 18 16.61 10.77 -10.30
N LEU A 19 15.50 11.08 -10.97
CA LEU A 19 14.37 10.16 -11.14
C LEU A 19 14.39 9.40 -12.48
N ARG A 20 15.25 9.80 -13.43
CA ARG A 20 15.26 9.24 -14.79
C ARG A 20 15.46 7.73 -14.84
N LYS A 21 16.32 7.18 -13.98
CA LYS A 21 16.63 5.74 -13.94
C LYS A 21 15.38 4.89 -13.65
N ASN A 22 14.52 5.39 -12.77
CA ASN A 22 13.34 4.67 -12.28
C ASN A 22 12.02 5.25 -12.81
N ALA A 23 12.08 6.20 -13.75
CA ALA A 23 10.90 6.84 -14.34
C ALA A 23 9.96 5.84 -15.02
N ALA A 24 10.51 4.80 -15.66
CA ALA A 24 9.70 3.75 -16.28
C ALA A 24 8.97 2.88 -15.25
N VAL A 25 9.57 2.64 -14.08
CA VAL A 25 8.97 1.90 -12.97
C VAL A 25 7.83 2.73 -12.37
N LEU A 26 8.13 3.97 -11.98
CA LEU A 26 7.14 4.90 -11.44
C LEU A 26 5.96 5.12 -12.38
N ALA A 27 6.21 5.25 -13.69
CA ALA A 27 5.15 5.40 -14.67
C ALA A 27 4.22 4.18 -14.73
N ARG A 28 4.76 2.95 -14.63
CA ARG A 28 3.93 1.74 -14.57
C ARG A 28 3.15 1.65 -13.27
N ASP A 29 3.77 2.00 -12.16
CA ASP A 29 3.13 1.89 -10.85
C ASP A 29 2.00 2.91 -10.69
N ILE A 30 2.23 4.19 -11.07
CA ILE A 30 1.17 5.21 -11.11
C ILE A 30 0.05 4.76 -12.05
N ALA A 31 0.38 4.25 -13.23
CA ALA A 31 -0.60 3.74 -14.18
C ALA A 31 -1.42 2.57 -13.59
N ALA A 32 -0.80 1.67 -12.82
CA ALA A 32 -1.47 0.56 -12.17
C ALA A 32 -2.48 1.04 -11.11
N VAL A 33 -2.14 2.08 -10.34
CA VAL A 33 -3.08 2.68 -9.36
C VAL A 33 -4.21 3.44 -10.08
N CYS A 34 -3.89 4.28 -11.06
CA CYS A 34 -4.89 5.07 -11.81
C CYS A 34 -5.89 4.19 -12.58
N THR A 35 -5.46 3.04 -13.09
CA THR A 35 -6.34 2.08 -13.78
C THR A 35 -7.04 1.11 -12.84
N GLY A 36 -6.65 1.10 -11.57
CA GLY A 36 -7.19 0.20 -10.56
C GLY A 36 -6.70 -1.23 -10.62
N LEU A 37 -5.64 -1.51 -11.41
CA LEU A 37 -4.92 -2.79 -11.36
C LEU A 37 -4.27 -3.04 -10.00
N ARG A 38 -3.92 -1.98 -9.27
CA ARG A 38 -3.47 -2.02 -7.87
C ARG A 38 -4.25 -1.02 -7.04
N ALA A 39 -4.57 -1.37 -5.80
CA ALA A 39 -5.17 -0.42 -4.85
C ALA A 39 -4.12 0.57 -4.32
N ALA A 40 -2.89 0.11 -4.08
CA ALA A 40 -1.77 0.95 -3.66
C ALA A 40 -0.43 0.44 -4.22
N ILE A 41 0.57 1.32 -4.19
CA ILE A 41 1.98 1.04 -4.47
C ILE A 41 2.83 1.68 -3.37
N MET A 42 3.97 1.07 -3.07
CA MET A 42 5.02 1.66 -2.25
C MET A 42 6.13 2.16 -3.17
N VAL A 43 6.63 3.37 -2.92
CA VAL A 43 7.70 4.02 -3.70
C VAL A 43 8.94 4.15 -2.81
N ASP A 44 9.64 3.03 -2.62
CA ASP A 44 10.88 2.90 -1.85
C ASP A 44 12.13 2.81 -2.75
N TYR A 45 11.95 2.49 -4.02
CA TYR A 45 13.01 2.30 -5.01
C TYR A 45 13.63 3.61 -5.53
N MET A 46 13.23 4.77 -5.03
CA MET A 46 13.82 6.07 -5.38
C MET A 46 13.78 7.05 -4.20
N PRO A 47 14.79 7.91 -4.03
CA PRO A 47 14.80 8.92 -2.98
C PRO A 47 13.87 10.07 -3.36
N LEU A 48 12.59 9.93 -3.04
CA LEU A 48 11.53 10.87 -3.39
C LEU A 48 10.94 11.48 -2.11
N SER A 49 10.89 12.81 -2.03
CA SER A 49 10.13 13.48 -0.97
C SER A 49 8.64 13.56 -1.33
N SER A 50 7.77 13.66 -0.32
CA SER A 50 6.34 13.89 -0.51
C SER A 50 6.06 15.11 -1.41
N SER A 51 6.76 16.22 -1.19
CA SER A 51 6.67 17.43 -2.03
C SER A 51 7.03 17.19 -3.49
N THR A 52 8.06 16.39 -3.74
CA THR A 52 8.50 16.05 -5.10
C THR A 52 7.47 15.16 -5.79
N MET A 53 6.93 14.17 -5.08
CA MET A 53 5.87 13.30 -5.59
C MET A 53 4.61 14.09 -5.93
N LEU A 54 4.17 14.98 -5.03
CA LEU A 54 3.00 15.83 -5.25
C LEU A 54 3.19 16.74 -6.47
N ALA A 55 4.38 17.31 -6.67
CA ALA A 55 4.68 18.10 -7.86
C ALA A 55 4.61 17.28 -9.16
N ILE A 56 5.11 16.05 -9.14
CA ILE A 56 5.00 15.13 -10.29
C ILE A 56 3.53 14.79 -10.56
N LEU A 57 2.76 14.44 -9.54
CA LEU A 57 1.34 14.13 -9.68
C LEU A 57 0.57 15.35 -10.21
N ALA A 58 0.93 16.57 -9.80
CA ALA A 58 0.30 17.80 -10.25
C ALA A 58 0.59 18.06 -11.74
N ASP A 59 1.85 17.91 -12.13
CA ASP A 59 2.28 18.01 -13.53
C ASP A 59 1.56 16.97 -14.40
N VAL A 60 1.41 15.74 -13.92
CA VAL A 60 0.78 14.66 -14.67
C VAL A 60 -0.73 14.88 -14.77
N GLN A 61 -1.40 15.27 -13.68
CA GLN A 61 -2.83 15.58 -13.69
C GLN A 61 -3.15 16.73 -14.65
N ALA A 62 -2.34 17.80 -14.65
CA ALA A 62 -2.53 18.94 -15.54
C ALA A 62 -2.43 18.57 -17.04
N GLN A 63 -1.71 17.50 -17.36
CA GLN A 63 -1.50 17.02 -18.73
C GLN A 63 -2.43 15.87 -19.11
N CYS A 64 -3.08 15.22 -18.15
CA CYS A 64 -3.97 14.09 -18.38
C CYS A 64 -5.42 14.56 -18.57
N VAL A 65 -6.10 13.96 -19.57
CA VAL A 65 -7.40 14.42 -20.07
C VAL A 65 -8.59 13.99 -19.19
N ASP A 66 -8.42 12.99 -18.32
CA ASP A 66 -9.51 12.47 -17.47
C ASP A 66 -9.29 12.80 -15.98
N PRO A 67 -9.94 13.86 -15.46
CA PRO A 67 -9.80 14.26 -14.06
C PRO A 67 -10.38 13.24 -13.08
N LYS A 68 -11.34 12.39 -13.49
CA LYS A 68 -12.02 11.45 -12.59
C LYS A 68 -11.08 10.39 -12.01
N GLN A 69 -9.96 10.11 -12.68
CA GLN A 69 -8.96 9.13 -12.23
C GLN A 69 -8.07 9.65 -11.10
N TRP A 70 -8.09 10.97 -10.85
CA TRP A 70 -7.23 11.64 -9.89
C TRP A 70 -7.98 12.02 -8.60
N ASP A 71 -9.30 12.19 -8.69
CA ASP A 71 -10.18 12.56 -7.56
C ASP A 71 -10.14 11.54 -6.40
N SER A 72 -9.70 10.31 -6.67
CA SER A 72 -9.57 9.24 -5.69
C SER A 72 -8.13 8.96 -5.25
N LEU A 73 -7.11 9.68 -5.75
CA LEU A 73 -5.71 9.38 -5.39
C LEU A 73 -5.31 10.00 -4.04
N GLY A 74 -4.65 9.19 -3.22
CA GLY A 74 -4.04 9.58 -1.96
C GLY A 74 -2.56 9.22 -1.93
N LEU A 75 -1.74 10.13 -1.41
CA LEU A 75 -0.34 9.93 -1.07
C LEU A 75 -0.22 9.85 0.44
N LEU A 76 0.23 8.69 0.93
CA LEU A 76 0.55 8.49 2.33
C LEU A 76 2.06 8.51 2.54
N HIS A 77 2.48 9.03 3.68
CA HIS A 77 3.83 8.85 4.19
C HIS A 77 3.77 8.01 5.47
N LEU A 78 4.56 6.94 5.53
CA LEU A 78 4.65 6.04 6.67
C LEU A 78 6.04 5.42 6.75
N ASP A 79 6.69 5.54 7.90
CA ASP A 79 8.02 4.98 8.24
C ASP A 79 9.07 5.30 7.16
N GLY A 80 9.08 6.55 6.68
CA GLY A 80 10.01 7.02 5.65
C GLY A 80 9.71 6.51 4.23
N CYS A 81 8.61 5.77 4.03
CA CYS A 81 8.16 5.28 2.75
C CYS A 81 6.95 6.07 2.24
N LEU A 82 6.88 6.28 0.92
CA LEU A 82 5.73 6.89 0.27
C LEU A 82 4.82 5.82 -0.32
N TYR A 83 3.53 5.93 -0.07
CA TYR A 83 2.53 5.06 -0.67
C TYR A 83 1.56 5.88 -1.50
N LEU A 84 1.39 5.51 -2.77
CA LEU A 84 0.34 6.08 -3.62
C LEU A 84 -0.80 5.07 -3.70
N LEU A 85 -2.01 5.50 -3.39
CA LEU A 85 -3.19 4.63 -3.35
C LEU A 85 -4.43 5.28 -3.95
N ARG A 86 -5.41 4.43 -4.23
CA ARG A 86 -6.76 4.81 -4.59
C ARG A 86 -7.67 4.66 -3.38
N HIS A 87 -8.25 5.77 -2.93
CA HIS A 87 -9.03 5.84 -1.70
C HIS A 87 -10.28 4.95 -1.72
N ASP A 88 -11.02 4.94 -2.83
CA ASP A 88 -12.19 4.07 -3.02
C ASP A 88 -11.84 2.58 -2.91
N ALA A 89 -10.75 2.15 -3.56
CA ALA A 89 -10.28 0.78 -3.50
C ALA A 89 -9.78 0.41 -2.10
N PHE A 90 -9.04 1.31 -1.46
CA PHE A 90 -8.54 1.15 -0.10
C PHE A 90 -9.70 0.97 0.90
N CYS A 91 -10.67 1.90 0.92
CA CYS A 91 -11.80 1.81 1.86
C CYS A 91 -12.67 0.57 1.59
N SER A 92 -12.87 0.20 0.33
CA SER A 92 -13.61 -1.01 -0.03
C SER A 92 -12.88 -2.27 0.45
N GLN A 93 -11.55 -2.29 0.39
CA GLN A 93 -10.76 -3.40 0.92
C GLN A 93 -10.82 -3.45 2.44
N ALA A 94 -10.77 -2.30 3.12
CA ALA A 94 -10.83 -2.21 4.59
C ALA A 94 -12.16 -2.74 5.12
N ALA A 95 -13.27 -2.35 4.47
CA ALA A 95 -14.62 -2.81 4.85
C ALA A 95 -14.81 -4.32 4.67
N ASN A 96 -14.04 -4.96 3.79
CA ASN A 96 -14.17 -6.39 3.45
C ASN A 96 -13.14 -7.29 4.17
N LEU A 97 -12.41 -6.77 5.16
CA LEU A 97 -11.37 -7.51 5.90
C LEU A 97 -11.89 -8.81 6.53
N SER A 98 -13.15 -8.81 6.97
CA SER A 98 -13.83 -9.93 7.62
C SER A 98 -14.59 -10.85 6.66
N SER A 99 -14.54 -10.58 5.34
CA SER A 99 -15.24 -11.42 4.36
C SER A 99 -14.43 -12.68 4.04
N VAL A 100 -15.13 -13.81 3.93
CA VAL A 100 -14.59 -15.16 3.67
C VAL A 100 -13.87 -15.28 2.31
N GLU A 101 -14.00 -14.28 1.42
CA GLU A 101 -13.34 -14.25 0.11
C GLU A 101 -11.92 -13.66 0.12
N ALA A 102 -11.45 -13.14 1.27
CA ALA A 102 -10.10 -12.59 1.37
C ALA A 102 -9.05 -13.70 1.22
N LYS A 103 -8.29 -13.69 0.11
CA LYS A 103 -7.13 -14.57 -0.13
C LYS A 103 -5.92 -14.27 0.78
N THR A 104 -6.10 -13.47 1.82
CA THR A 104 -5.05 -12.98 2.71
C THR A 104 -5.12 -13.70 4.04
N VAL A 105 -4.00 -14.34 4.43
CA VAL A 105 -3.84 -14.97 5.73
C VAL A 105 -3.22 -13.95 6.68
N PHE A 106 -3.92 -13.68 7.79
CA PHE A 106 -3.41 -12.81 8.84
C PHE A 106 -2.70 -13.64 9.90
N VAL A 107 -1.50 -13.24 10.25
CA VAL A 107 -0.62 -13.94 11.20
C VAL A 107 -0.26 -12.98 12.32
N THR A 108 -0.34 -13.42 13.58
CA THR A 108 0.06 -12.60 14.73
C THR A 108 0.98 -13.38 15.66
N VAL A 109 1.66 -12.65 16.55
CA VAL A 109 2.47 -13.26 17.61
C VAL A 109 1.51 -13.86 18.64
N GLN A 110 1.58 -15.17 18.80
CA GLN A 110 0.88 -15.90 19.84
C GLN A 110 1.83 -16.16 21.00
N THR A 111 1.35 -15.91 22.21
CA THR A 111 2.06 -16.19 23.45
C THR A 111 1.25 -17.18 24.26
N ASP A 112 1.76 -18.40 24.40
CA ASP A 112 1.25 -19.36 25.36
C ASP A 112 2.01 -19.15 26.69
N PRO A 113 1.33 -19.11 27.86
CA PRO A 113 1.99 -19.01 29.16
C PRO A 113 3.08 -20.06 29.41
N CYS A 114 3.08 -21.19 28.69
CA CYS A 114 4.08 -22.25 28.83
C CYS A 114 5.04 -22.41 27.64
N SER A 115 4.95 -21.57 26.60
CA SER A 115 5.82 -21.68 25.41
C SER A 115 6.51 -20.38 25.04
N LEU A 116 7.55 -20.50 24.21
CA LEU A 116 8.12 -19.34 23.52
C LEU A 116 7.07 -18.72 22.57
N PRO A 117 7.16 -17.41 22.29
CA PRO A 117 6.31 -16.77 21.31
C PRO A 117 6.47 -17.42 19.93
N TYR A 118 5.38 -17.55 19.19
CA TYR A 118 5.39 -18.10 17.83
C TYR A 118 4.41 -17.37 16.93
N LEU A 119 4.50 -17.61 15.63
CA LEU A 119 3.58 -17.04 14.63
C LEU A 119 2.39 -17.99 14.42
N GLY A 120 1.19 -17.47 14.63
CA GLY A 120 -0.06 -18.22 14.44
C GLY A 120 -1.10 -17.40 13.68
N VAL A 121 -2.13 -18.08 13.15
CA VAL A 121 -3.25 -17.40 12.48
C VAL A 121 -3.95 -16.45 13.46
N ALA A 122 -4.24 -15.24 13.00
CA ALA A 122 -4.91 -14.23 13.79
C ALA A 122 -6.34 -14.65 14.17
N SER A 123 -6.75 -14.34 15.40
CA SER A 123 -8.14 -14.55 15.82
C SER A 123 -9.08 -13.46 15.27
N ASP A 124 -10.38 -13.73 15.29
CA ASP A 124 -11.40 -12.77 14.86
C ASP A 124 -11.33 -11.45 15.66
N GLU A 125 -10.93 -11.50 16.92
CA GLU A 125 -10.73 -10.31 17.76
C GLU A 125 -9.56 -9.45 17.26
N ALA A 126 -8.45 -10.09 16.88
CA ALA A 126 -7.30 -9.39 16.31
C ALA A 126 -7.65 -8.76 14.95
N LEU A 127 -8.42 -9.46 14.13
CA LEU A 127 -8.93 -8.92 12.86
C LEU A 127 -9.85 -7.72 13.07
N LYS A 128 -10.76 -7.77 14.05
CA LYS A 128 -11.63 -6.63 14.40
C LYS A 128 -10.83 -5.42 14.87
N ALA A 129 -9.78 -5.62 15.66
CA ALA A 129 -8.91 -4.54 16.12
C ALA A 129 -8.22 -3.85 14.93
N VAL A 130 -7.63 -4.63 14.03
CA VAL A 130 -6.97 -4.10 12.82
C VAL A 130 -7.96 -3.42 11.88
N SER A 131 -9.18 -3.95 11.74
CA SER A 131 -10.24 -3.30 10.96
C SER A 131 -10.53 -1.89 11.48
N ALA A 132 -10.60 -1.70 12.80
CA ALA A 132 -10.82 -0.38 13.40
C ALA A 132 -9.65 0.58 13.17
N GLU A 133 -8.41 0.08 13.21
CA GLU A 133 -7.21 0.87 12.88
C GLU A 133 -7.20 1.29 11.40
N LEU A 134 -7.59 0.39 10.48
CA LEU A 134 -7.71 0.69 9.04
C LEU A 134 -8.85 1.66 8.72
N GLU A 135 -9.98 1.57 9.42
CA GLU A 135 -11.06 2.56 9.35
C GLU A 135 -10.57 3.95 9.78
N THR A 136 -9.71 4.02 10.79
CA THR A 136 -9.09 5.28 11.20
C THR A 136 -8.25 5.88 10.07
N VAL A 137 -7.48 5.07 9.34
CA VAL A 137 -6.74 5.52 8.16
C VAL A 137 -7.68 5.99 7.05
N CYS A 138 -8.78 5.27 6.79
CA CYS A 138 -9.81 5.68 5.82
C CYS A 138 -10.39 7.06 6.16
N ASN A 139 -10.70 7.29 7.44
CA ASN A 139 -11.24 8.54 7.94
C ASN A 139 -10.23 9.69 7.80
N LEU A 140 -8.95 9.44 8.09
CA LEU A 140 -7.88 10.43 7.91
C LEU A 140 -7.73 10.84 6.43
N ILE A 141 -7.74 9.88 5.50
CA ILE A 141 -7.67 10.18 4.07
C ILE A 141 -8.92 10.94 3.62
N THR A 142 -10.10 10.54 4.10
CA THR A 142 -11.36 11.23 3.79
C THR A 142 -11.35 12.67 4.30
N ALA A 143 -10.86 12.91 5.53
CA ALA A 143 -10.79 14.24 6.13
C ALA A 143 -9.75 15.14 5.45
N ALA A 144 -8.65 14.56 4.96
CA ALA A 144 -7.61 15.29 4.25
C ALA A 144 -8.00 15.66 2.81
N ARG A 145 -9.13 15.16 2.28
CA ARG A 145 -9.58 15.46 0.91
C ARG A 145 -9.76 16.97 0.73
N PRO A 146 -9.08 17.58 -0.24
CA PRO A 146 -9.26 18.99 -0.50
C PRO A 146 -10.70 19.24 -0.98
N SER A 147 -11.39 20.20 -0.37
CA SER A 147 -12.75 20.62 -0.76
C SER A 147 -12.83 21.20 -2.18
N ASN A 148 -11.68 21.57 -2.76
CA ASN A 148 -11.51 21.96 -4.15
C ASN A 148 -10.72 20.86 -4.88
N LYS A 149 -10.84 20.81 -6.23
CA LYS A 149 -10.16 19.89 -7.18
C LYS A 149 -8.61 19.88 -7.05
N GLY A 150 -8.10 19.51 -5.88
CA GLY A 150 -6.69 19.33 -5.61
C GLY A 150 -6.20 18.04 -6.26
N VAL A 151 -4.90 17.99 -6.49
CA VAL A 151 -4.24 16.98 -7.31
C VAL A 151 -4.27 15.59 -6.70
N CYS A 152 -4.01 15.52 -5.40
CA CYS A 152 -3.88 14.30 -4.64
C CYS A 152 -3.96 14.65 -3.16
N THR A 153 -4.60 13.80 -2.38
CA THR A 153 -4.68 13.93 -0.93
C THR A 153 -3.34 13.56 -0.30
N PHE A 154 -2.77 14.36 0.60
CA PHE A 154 -1.57 13.97 1.34
C PHE A 154 -1.89 13.75 2.81
N VAL A 155 -1.47 12.60 3.36
CA VAL A 155 -1.59 12.28 4.78
C VAL A 155 -0.26 11.75 5.29
N ASP A 156 0.26 12.38 6.35
CA ASP A 156 1.44 11.90 7.05
C ASP A 156 1.02 11.01 8.22
N LEU A 157 1.15 9.69 8.03
CA LEU A 157 0.75 8.70 9.02
C LEU A 157 1.74 8.57 10.16
N ASP A 158 3.00 9.03 10.02
CA ASP A 158 3.98 8.97 11.11
C ASP A 158 3.54 9.76 12.35
N THR A 159 2.68 10.76 12.14
CA THR A 159 2.12 11.61 13.20
C THR A 159 0.79 11.09 13.77
N ALA A 160 0.20 10.06 13.15
CA ALA A 160 -1.11 9.57 13.52
C ALA A 160 -1.03 8.55 14.67
N VAL A 161 -1.98 8.66 15.60
CA VAL A 161 -2.14 7.72 16.73
C VAL A 161 -3.21 6.69 16.36
N GLY A 162 -2.99 5.43 16.74
CA GLY A 162 -3.98 4.36 16.51
C GLY A 162 -4.01 3.83 15.07
N ILE A 163 -2.91 4.00 14.32
CA ILE A 163 -2.72 3.37 13.02
C ILE A 163 -1.96 2.04 13.17
N PRO A 164 -2.15 1.07 12.26
CA PRO A 164 -1.38 -0.15 12.28
C PRO A 164 0.08 0.16 11.98
N ILE A 165 0.99 -0.46 12.73
CA ILE A 165 2.44 -0.32 12.51
C ILE A 165 2.92 -1.26 11.39
N MET A 166 4.13 -1.02 10.89
CA MET A 166 4.80 -1.97 9.99
C MET A 166 5.07 -3.32 10.69
N PRO A 167 5.01 -4.45 9.95
CA PRO A 167 4.68 -4.58 8.54
C PRO A 167 3.18 -4.69 8.22
N THR A 168 2.28 -4.61 9.22
CA THR A 168 0.82 -4.81 9.05
C THR A 168 0.25 -3.96 7.92
N LEU A 169 0.50 -2.65 8.01
CA LEU A 169 -0.08 -1.69 7.07
C LEU A 169 0.51 -1.86 5.66
N SER A 170 1.81 -2.13 5.53
CA SER A 170 2.46 -2.43 4.25
C SER A 170 1.89 -3.68 3.59
N GLY A 171 1.85 -4.79 4.33
CA GLY A 171 1.37 -6.06 3.79
C GLY A 171 -0.07 -5.93 3.31
N TRP A 172 -0.88 -5.17 4.04
CA TRP A 172 -2.25 -4.94 3.67
C TRP A 172 -2.42 -3.97 2.48
N LEU A 173 -1.72 -2.82 2.50
CA LEU A 173 -1.69 -1.84 1.41
C LEU A 173 -1.28 -2.48 0.08
N LEU A 174 -0.27 -3.36 0.12
CA LEU A 174 0.30 -4.00 -1.05
C LEU A 174 -0.38 -5.34 -1.42
N GLN A 175 -1.43 -5.72 -0.68
CA GLN A 175 -2.21 -6.93 -0.90
C GLN A 175 -1.38 -8.20 -0.89
N TYR A 176 -0.48 -8.31 0.09
CA TYR A 176 0.29 -9.53 0.29
C TYR A 176 -0.61 -10.70 0.70
N PRO A 177 -0.29 -11.92 0.26
CA PRO A 177 -1.06 -13.11 0.61
C PRO A 177 -0.95 -13.45 2.10
N VAL A 178 0.10 -12.98 2.77
CA VAL A 178 0.30 -13.11 4.21
C VAL A 178 0.55 -11.73 4.80
N VAL A 179 -0.21 -11.35 5.83
CA VAL A 179 -0.06 -10.08 6.54
C VAL A 179 0.22 -10.35 8.01
N TYR A 180 1.37 -9.87 8.48
CA TYR A 180 1.75 -9.98 9.88
C TYR A 180 1.13 -8.82 10.67
N LEU A 181 0.27 -9.15 11.63
CA LEU A 181 -0.35 -8.23 12.56
C LEU A 181 0.64 -7.90 13.68
N ALA A 182 1.35 -6.81 13.47
CA ALA A 182 2.21 -6.16 14.44
C ALA A 182 1.39 -5.18 15.30
N HIS A 183 1.45 -5.35 16.61
CA HIS A 183 1.03 -4.34 17.57
C HIS A 183 2.27 -3.74 18.23
N ARG A 184 2.20 -2.48 18.70
CA ARG A 184 3.35 -1.82 19.36
C ARG A 184 3.94 -2.65 20.51
N ALA A 185 3.10 -3.39 21.23
CA ALA A 185 3.53 -4.25 22.33
C ALA A 185 4.28 -5.53 21.87
N THR A 186 4.08 -5.98 20.63
CA THR A 186 4.64 -7.23 20.11
C THR A 186 5.59 -7.02 18.92
N ALA A 187 5.82 -5.76 18.52
CA ALA A 187 6.60 -5.39 17.34
C ALA A 187 8.03 -5.95 17.37
N GLU A 188 8.71 -5.81 18.51
CA GLU A 188 10.09 -6.30 18.67
C GLU A 188 10.16 -7.83 18.59
N ILE A 189 9.22 -8.52 19.25
CA ILE A 189 9.14 -9.98 19.23
C ILE A 189 8.85 -10.46 17.80
N LEU A 190 7.92 -9.82 17.10
CA LEU A 190 7.61 -10.13 15.71
C LEU A 190 8.84 -9.94 14.82
N ALA A 191 9.58 -8.84 14.97
CA ALA A 191 10.79 -8.58 14.20
C ALA A 191 11.87 -9.65 14.44
N GLN A 192 12.05 -10.06 15.69
CA GLN A 192 12.95 -11.17 16.03
C GLN A 192 12.50 -12.48 15.40
N LEU A 193 11.22 -12.84 15.55
CA LEU A 193 10.66 -14.06 14.97
C LEU A 193 10.84 -14.08 13.45
N LEU A 194 10.55 -12.98 12.75
CA LEU A 194 10.73 -12.87 11.31
C LEU A 194 12.21 -12.97 10.87
N SER A 195 13.12 -12.55 11.73
CA SER A 195 14.57 -12.62 11.47
C SER A 195 15.16 -14.01 11.71
N GLU A 196 14.57 -14.76 12.64
CA GLU A 196 15.00 -16.12 13.00
C GLU A 196 14.27 -17.20 12.20
N THR A 197 13.10 -16.91 11.64
CA THR A 197 12.38 -17.84 10.76
C THR A 197 13.13 -18.05 9.45
N VAL A 198 13.43 -19.32 9.14
CA VAL A 198 13.87 -19.72 7.81
C VAL A 198 12.68 -19.55 6.87
N LEU A 199 12.78 -18.58 5.95
CA LEU A 199 11.80 -18.39 4.89
C LEU A 199 12.06 -19.42 3.78
N ASP A 200 11.18 -20.41 3.69
CA ASP A 200 11.15 -21.31 2.54
C ASP A 200 10.31 -20.69 1.42
N PHE A 201 10.87 -20.64 0.21
CA PHE A 201 10.13 -20.21 -0.98
C PHE A 201 9.27 -21.36 -1.48
N TYR A 202 7.95 -21.17 -1.47
CA TYR A 202 7.02 -22.08 -2.09
C TYR A 202 6.52 -21.48 -3.40
N GLU A 203 6.70 -22.21 -4.51
CA GLU A 203 6.08 -21.86 -5.78
C GLU A 203 4.59 -22.25 -5.72
N VAL A 204 3.73 -21.24 -5.75
CA VAL A 204 2.27 -21.45 -5.84
C VAL A 204 1.87 -21.27 -7.30
N GLN A 205 1.73 -22.37 -8.03
CA GLN A 205 1.11 -22.33 -9.36
C GLN A 205 -0.39 -22.07 -9.22
N ILE A 206 -0.84 -20.96 -9.80
CA ILE A 206 -2.26 -20.63 -9.92
C ILE A 206 -2.64 -20.89 -11.38
N ASP A 207 -3.28 -22.02 -11.65
CA ASP A 207 -3.82 -22.32 -12.98
C ASP A 207 -5.01 -21.40 -13.27
N GLY A 208 -4.76 -20.37 -14.07
CA GLY A 208 -5.78 -19.48 -14.63
C GLY A 208 -5.86 -19.67 -16.15
N PRO A 209 -7.06 -19.59 -16.76
CA PRO A 209 -7.27 -19.88 -18.19
C PRO A 209 -6.58 -18.92 -19.18
N PHE A 210 -5.74 -17.98 -18.72
CA PHE A 210 -5.18 -16.89 -19.53
C PHE A 210 -3.67 -16.73 -19.44
N ILE A 211 -2.92 -17.67 -18.84
CA ILE A 211 -1.45 -17.59 -18.80
C ILE A 211 -0.86 -18.81 -19.52
N GLU A 212 -0.74 -18.72 -20.85
CA GLU A 212 0.18 -19.60 -21.59
C GLU A 212 1.62 -19.14 -21.32
N VAL A 213 2.34 -19.89 -20.49
CA VAL A 213 3.80 -19.81 -20.42
C VAL A 213 4.36 -20.66 -21.57
N ARG A 214 4.88 -20.03 -22.62
CA ARG A 214 5.70 -20.71 -23.62
C ARG A 214 7.14 -20.74 -23.12
N LEU A 215 7.67 -21.96 -22.96
CA LEU A 215 9.09 -22.25 -22.74
C LEU A 215 9.90 -21.98 -24.02
#